data_AF-A0A1G8WHL9-F1
#
_entry.id   AF-A0A1G8WHL9-F1
#
_cell.length_a   1.000
_cell.length_b   1.000
_cell.length_c   1.000
_cell.angle_alpha   90.00
_cell.angle_beta   90.00
_cell.angle_gamma   90.00
#
_symmetry.space_group_name_H-M   'P 1'
#
loop_
_entity.id
_entity.type
_entity.pdbx_description
1 polymer ?
#
loop_
_entity_poly.entity_id
_entity_poly.type
_entity_poly.pdbx_seq_one_letter_code
_entity_poly.pdbx_strand_id
1 'polypeptide(L)' 'MDTKEQTCSLCEGKGRTGGHECPSCGGKGYIDVIDCEKQIDPIWDKLKLSDEPEF' A
#
# COMPACT_ATOMS: atom_id res chain seq x y z
N MET A 1 7.78 -13.19 12.75
CA MET A 1 7.98 -11.71 12.64
C MET A 1 7.92 -11.45 11.17
N ASP A 2 6.70 -11.28 10.67
CA ASP A 2 6.40 -11.33 9.25
C ASP A 2 6.42 -9.89 8.74
N THR A 3 7.63 -9.36 8.60
CA THR A 3 7.88 -8.07 7.96
C THR A 3 7.63 -8.25 6.48
N LYS A 4 6.51 -7.73 5.97
CA LYS A 4 6.17 -7.82 4.55
C LYS A 4 6.91 -6.71 3.82
N GLU A 5 8.04 -7.09 3.24
CA GLU A 5 8.85 -6.25 2.37
C GLU A 5 8.14 -6.15 1.02
N GLN A 6 7.62 -4.98 0.67
CA GLN A 6 7.08 -4.75 -0.66
C GLN A 6 8.09 -4.08 -1.57
N THR A 7 8.12 -4.53 -2.82
CA THR A 7 8.96 -3.93 -3.85
C THR A 7 8.58 -2.46 -4.00
N CYS A 8 9.56 -1.57 -3.90
CA CYS A 8 9.31 -0.15 -4.04
C CYS A 8 8.84 0.15 -5.47
N SER A 9 7.56 0.49 -5.64
CA SER A 9 6.97 0.77 -6.95
C SER A 9 7.61 1.95 -7.69
N LEU A 10 8.33 2.81 -6.98
CA LEU A 10 8.93 4.04 -7.51
C LEU A 10 10.26 3.79 -8.22
N CYS A 11 11.02 2.78 -7.76
CA CYS A 11 12.23 2.31 -8.44
C CYS A 11 12.07 0.89 -8.99
N GLU A 12 10.90 0.28 -8.85
CA GLU A 12 10.61 -1.11 -9.26
C GLU A 12 11.63 -2.12 -8.70
N GLY A 13 12.07 -1.94 -7.45
CA GLY A 13 13.10 -2.79 -6.85
C GLY A 13 14.53 -2.43 -7.20
N LYS A 14 14.78 -1.43 -8.05
CA LYS A 14 16.14 -1.07 -8.51
C LYS A 14 16.97 -0.35 -7.44
N GLY A 15 16.35 0.22 -6.41
CA GLY A 15 17.01 1.02 -5.37
C GLY A 15 17.51 2.40 -5.85
N ARG A 16 17.47 2.66 -7.15
CA ARG A 16 17.91 3.90 -7.78
C ARG A 16 16.93 4.33 -8.84
N THR A 17 16.69 5.63 -8.92
CA THR A 17 15.83 6.26 -9.93
C THR A 17 16.64 7.36 -10.60
N GLY A 18 16.64 7.46 -11.94
CA GLY A 18 17.28 8.59 -12.63
C GLY A 18 18.77 8.84 -12.35
N GLY A 19 19.52 7.85 -11.85
CA GLY A 19 20.94 7.97 -11.51
C GLY A 19 21.25 8.40 -10.07
N HIS A 20 20.23 8.66 -9.26
CA HIS A 20 20.38 8.89 -7.81
C HIS A 20 19.69 7.78 -6.99
N GLU A 21 20.00 7.72 -5.70
CA GLU A 21 19.34 6.81 -4.76
C GLU A 21 17.83 7.09 -4.73
N CYS A 22 17.02 6.04 -4.74
CA CYS A 22 15.58 6.21 -4.76
C CYS A 22 15.11 6.82 -3.43
N PRO A 23 14.46 8.00 -3.43
CA PRO A 23 14.07 8.69 -2.20
C PRO A 23 12.93 7.98 -1.45
N SER A 24 12.17 7.12 -2.13
CA SER A 24 11.04 6.40 -1.55
C SER A 24 11.45 5.23 -0.66
N CYS A 25 12.50 4.50 -1.06
CA CYS A 25 13.04 3.39 -0.28
C CYS A 25 14.41 3.69 0.34
N GLY A 26 14.99 4.86 0.05
CA GLY A 26 16.31 5.26 0.52
C GLY A 26 17.43 4.34 0.03
N GLY A 27 17.38 3.94 -1.24
CA GLY A 27 18.40 3.04 -1.81
C GLY A 27 18.11 1.54 -1.67
N LYS A 28 17.16 1.15 -0.82
CA LYS A 28 16.93 -0.26 -0.44
C LYS A 28 16.29 -1.10 -1.55
N GLY A 29 15.46 -0.50 -2.40
CA GLY A 29 14.66 -1.20 -3.42
C GLY A 29 13.36 -1.82 -2.90
N TYR A 30 13.24 -2.01 -1.59
CA TYR A 30 12.02 -2.47 -0.93
C TYR A 30 11.63 -1.51 0.19
N ILE A 31 10.34 -1.49 0.50
CA ILE A 31 9.76 -0.75 1.61
C ILE A 31 9.10 -1.74 2.54
N ASP A 32 9.40 -1.63 3.83
CA ASP A 32 8.66 -2.33 4.87
C ASP A 32 7.26 -1.73 4.93
N VAL A 33 6.31 -2.38 4.28
CA VAL A 33 4.92 -2.00 4.45
C VAL A 33 4.44 -2.68 5.72
N ILE A 34 4.11 -1.86 6.71
CA ILE A 34 3.10 -2.28 7.66
C ILE A 34 1.83 -2.32 6.82
N ASP A 35 1.42 -3.52 6.45
CA ASP A 35 0.15 -3.79 5.79
C ASP A 35 -0.98 -3.31 6.69
N CYS A 36 -1.25 -2.04 6.56
CA CYS A 36 -2.45 -1.44 7.04
C CYS A 36 -3.45 -1.72 5.92
N GLU A 37 -4.07 -2.89 5.95
CA GLU A 37 -5.30 -3.27 5.23
C GLU A 37 -6.48 -2.34 5.60
N LYS A 38 -6.21 -1.06 5.86
CA LYS A 38 -7.17 -0.03 6.27
C LYS A 38 -6.92 1.31 5.57
N GLN A 39 -6.35 1.27 4.36
CA GLN A 39 -6.48 2.37 3.40
C GLN A 39 -7.58 2.07 2.38
N ILE A 40 -8.74 1.61 2.87
CA ILE A 40 -9.99 2.06 2.27
C ILE A 40 -10.35 3.27 3.12
N ASP A 41 -10.16 4.45 2.54
CA ASP A 41 -10.62 5.70 3.12
C ASP A 41 -12.04 5.54 3.68
N PRO A 42 -12.37 6.23 4.77
CA PRO A 42 -13.71 6.28 5.31
C PRO A 42 -14.66 7.08 4.38
N ILE A 43 -14.76 6.73 3.10
CA ILE A 43 -16.07 6.73 2.43
C ILE A 43 -16.68 5.37 2.76
N TRP A 44 -17.03 5.27 4.02
CA TRP A 44 -18.10 4.44 4.46
C TRP A 44 -19.28 4.60 3.50
N ASP A 45 -19.67 3.46 2.95
CA ASP A 45 -20.84 2.84 3.57
C ASP A 45 -22.12 3.65 3.38
N LYS A 46 -22.31 4.22 2.18
CA LYS A 46 -23.59 4.81 1.78
C LYS A 46 -24.34 4.01 0.72
N LEU A 47 -23.83 2.86 0.27
CA LEU A 47 -24.52 2.10 -0.79
C LEU A 47 -24.43 0.57 -0.69
N LYS A 48 -24.03 0.01 0.45
CA LYS A 48 -24.05 -1.45 0.64
C LYS A 48 -24.62 -1.86 2.00
N LEU A 49 -25.59 -1.09 2.52
CA LEU A 49 -26.43 -1.56 3.62
C LEU A 49 -27.87 -1.06 3.43
N SER A 50 -28.59 -1.69 2.51
CA SER A 50 -30.04 -1.92 2.53
C SER A 50 -30.37 -2.97 1.48
N ASP A 51 -29.72 -4.13 1.55
CA ASP A 51 -30.41 -5.38 1.22
C ASP A 51 -31.17 -5.71 2.51
N GLU A 52 -32.32 -5.08 2.68
CA GLU A 52 -33.21 -5.31 3.82
C GLU A 52 -34.29 -6.28 3.33
N PRO A 53 -34.19 -7.58 3.64
CA PRO A 53 -35.32 -8.49 3.50
C PRO A 53 -36.23 -8.32 4.72
N GLU A 54 -37.26 -7.50 4.62
CA GLU A 54 -38.46 -7.69 5.43
C GLU A 54 -39.56 -8.34 4.60
N PHE A 55 -40.11 -9.38 5.20
CA PHE A 55 -41.15 -10.29 4.72
C PHE A 55 -42.50 -9.59 4.53
#